data_AF-A0ABD0MKL4-F1
#
_entry.id   AF-A0ABD0MKL4-F1
#
_cell.length_a   1.000
_cell.length_b   1.000
_cell.length_c   1.000
_cell.angle_alpha   90.00
_cell.angle_beta   90.00
_cell.angle_gamma   90.00
#
_symmetry.space_group_name_H-M   'P 1'
#
loop_
_entity.id
_entity.type
_entity.pdbx_description
1 polymer ?
#
loop_
_entity_poly.entity_id
_entity_poly.type
_entity_poly.pdbx_seq_one_letter_code
_entity_poly.pdbx_strand_id
1 'polypeptide(L)'
;VQNLASKNRCMSAASIALEVAEVEGPLVSAQTIHCTLQQVSLHWCHPRRKSLLKLAYKKAHKQFAEDSLSKSMNWNHVIWSDETKINFFGSDGVQHVW
;
A
#
# COMPACT_ATOMS: atom_id res chain seq x y z
N VAL A 1 8.65 14.35 12.86
CA VAL A 1 8.38 12.90 12.62
C VAL A 1 6.90 12.58 12.37
N GLN A 2 5.99 12.67 13.36
CA GLN A 2 4.59 12.24 13.23
C GLN A 2 3.83 12.89 12.05
N ASN A 3 4.00 14.21 11.86
CA ASN A 3 3.36 14.92 10.75
C ASN A 3 3.82 14.42 9.36
N LEU A 4 5.06 13.93 9.22
CA LEU A 4 5.57 13.42 7.94
C LEU A 4 4.95 12.06 7.62
N ALA A 5 4.94 11.15 8.59
CA ALA A 5 4.31 9.83 8.46
C ALA A 5 2.79 9.94 8.17
N SER A 6 2.08 10.84 8.87
CA SER A 6 0.64 11.02 8.64
C SER A 6 0.32 11.65 7.28
N LYS A 7 1.18 12.55 6.77
CA LYS A 7 1.01 13.17 5.44
C LYS A 7 1.28 12.17 4.31
N ASN A 8 2.28 11.31 4.47
CA ASN A 8 2.65 10.30 3.48
C ASN A 8 2.79 8.92 4.12
N ARG A 9 1.69 8.15 4.10
CA ARG A 9 1.63 6.81 4.69
C ARG A 9 2.39 5.71 3.92
N CYS A 10 3.21 6.10 2.96
CA CYS A 10 4.04 5.20 2.17
C CYS A 10 5.53 5.36 2.50
N MET A 11 5.88 6.19 3.47
CA MET A 11 7.28 6.40 3.84
C MET A 11 7.78 5.29 4.76
N SER A 12 9.03 4.90 4.57
CA SER A 12 9.73 4.00 5.49
C SER A 12 10.42 4.77 6.60
N ALA A 13 10.74 4.11 7.72
CA ALA A 13 11.44 4.74 8.84
C ALA A 13 12.79 5.33 8.42
N ALA A 14 13.50 4.67 7.49
CA ALA A 14 14.76 5.17 6.94
C ALA A 14 14.56 6.45 6.11
N SER A 15 13.50 6.50 5.29
CA SER A 15 13.17 7.69 4.52
C SER A 15 12.79 8.87 5.42
N ILE A 16 12.01 8.61 6.47
CA ILE A 16 11.64 9.64 7.46
C ILE A 16 12.88 10.12 8.22
N ALA A 17 13.80 9.22 8.58
CA ALA A 17 15.05 9.58 9.24
C ALA A 17 15.92 10.51 8.38
N LEU A 18 16.02 10.25 7.07
CA LEU A 18 16.74 11.13 6.13
C LEU A 18 16.08 12.51 6.03
N GLU A 19 14.76 12.55 5.88
CA GLU A 19 14.02 13.82 5.75
C GLU A 19 14.09 14.65 7.05
N VAL A 20 14.09 14.00 8.21
CA VAL A 20 14.29 14.66 9.51
C VAL A 20 15.71 15.20 9.65
N ALA A 21 16.73 14.45 9.19
CA ALA A 21 18.12 14.89 9.23
C ALA A 21 18.36 16.13 8.34
N GLU A 22 17.69 16.22 7.18
CA GLU A 22 17.77 17.41 6.31
C GLU A 22 17.21 18.68 6.97
N VAL A 23 16.17 18.54 7.80
CA VAL A 23 15.51 19.68 8.45
C VAL A 23 16.15 20.05 9.78
N GLU A 24 16.46 19.06 10.62
CA GLU A 24 16.91 19.28 11.99
C GLU A 24 18.43 19.21 12.16
N GLY A 25 19.15 18.56 11.23
CA GLY A 25 20.61 18.46 11.20
C GLY A 25 21.19 17.12 11.68
N PRO A 26 20.83 16.61 12.89
CA PRO A 26 21.32 15.32 13.37
C PRO A 26 20.77 14.12 12.59
N LEU A 27 21.64 13.15 12.30
CA LEU A 27 21.22 11.87 11.74
C LEU A 27 20.51 11.04 12.82
N VAL A 28 19.19 10.91 12.69
CA VAL A 28 18.38 10.08 13.57
C VAL A 28 18.40 8.63 13.06
N SER A 29 18.54 7.65 13.96
CA SER A 29 18.45 6.25 13.55
C SER A 29 17.02 5.86 13.14
N ALA A 30 16.87 4.94 12.18
CA ALA A 30 15.55 4.42 11.80
C ALA A 30 14.83 3.77 12.99
N GLN A 31 15.56 3.19 13.95
CA GLN A 31 15.00 2.63 15.18
C GLN A 31 14.40 3.71 16.08
N THR A 32 15.05 4.87 16.19
CA THR A 32 14.51 6.01 16.94
C THR A 32 13.20 6.49 16.33
N ILE A 33 13.13 6.61 14.99
CA ILE A 33 11.88 6.93 14.29
C ILE A 33 10.80 5.88 14.59
N HIS A 34 11.12 4.60 14.52
CA HIS A 34 10.19 3.51 14.84
C HIS A 34 9.62 3.63 16.27
N CYS A 35 10.48 3.82 17.28
CA CYS A 35 10.04 3.98 18.66
C CYS A 35 9.13 5.21 18.83
N THR A 36 9.48 6.34 18.22
CA THR A 36 8.65 7.56 18.30
C THR A 36 7.29 7.41 17.63
N LEU A 37 7.21 6.70 16.49
CA LEU A 37 5.94 6.42 15.80
C LEU A 37 5.04 5.47 16.62
N GLN A 38 5.63 4.46 17.27
CA GLN A 38 4.89 3.56 18.15
C GLN A 38 4.34 4.26 19.39
N GLN A 39 5.09 5.22 19.98
CA GLN A 39 4.61 6.02 21.11
C GLN A 39 3.34 6.82 20.78
N VAL A 40 3.15 7.20 19.51
CA VAL A 40 1.94 7.89 19.02
C VAL A 40 0.93 6.94 18.36
N SER A 41 1.06 5.63 18.60
CA SER A 41 0.17 4.57 18.11
C SER A 41 0.12 4.43 16.58
N LEU A 42 1.14 4.90 15.85
CA LEU A 42 1.31 4.63 14.43
C LEU A 42 2.07 3.30 14.26
N HIS A 43 1.38 2.33 13.67
CA HIS A 43 1.91 0.98 13.46
C HIS A 43 2.39 0.84 12.03
N TRP A 44 3.51 0.12 11.85
CA TRP A 44 3.98 -0.22 10.52
C TRP A 44 2.96 -1.13 9.82
N CYS A 45 2.84 -0.99 8.51
CA CYS A 45 1.95 -1.76 7.67
C CYS A 45 2.63 -2.16 6.35
N HIS A 46 2.06 -3.17 5.69
CA HIS A 46 2.43 -3.47 4.31
C HIS A 46 1.71 -2.46 3.38
N PRO A 47 2.43 -1.75 2.50
CA PRO A 47 1.81 -0.86 1.53
C PRO A 47 0.89 -1.69 0.63
N ARG A 48 -0.37 -1.27 0.50
CA ARG A 48 -1.30 -1.96 -0.38
C ARG A 48 -0.88 -1.73 -1.84
N ARG A 49 -0.49 -2.80 -2.53
CA ARG A 49 -0.30 -2.79 -3.99
C ARG A 49 -1.65 -2.44 -4.63
N LYS A 50 -1.71 -1.34 -5.36
CA LYS A 50 -2.89 -0.91 -6.13
C LYS A 50 -2.50 -0.81 -7.60
N SER A 51 -3.30 -1.42 -8.47
CA SER A 51 -3.18 -1.21 -9.91
C SER A 51 -3.49 0.25 -10.25
N LEU A 52 -2.57 0.92 -10.95
CA LEU A 52 -2.79 2.28 -11.45
C LEU A 52 -3.66 2.23 -12.70
N LEU A 53 -4.99 2.21 -12.50
CA LEU A 53 -5.95 2.16 -13.60
C LEU A 53 -6.21 3.56 -14.18
N LYS A 54 -6.28 3.64 -15.52
CA LYS A 54 -6.81 4.83 -16.22
C LYS A 54 -8.27 5.06 -15.84
N LEU A 55 -8.72 6.31 -15.94
CA LEU A 55 -10.09 6.69 -15.56
C LEU A 55 -11.15 5.92 -16.35
N ALA A 56 -10.90 5.63 -17.63
CA ALA A 56 -11.80 4.83 -18.47
C ALA A 56 -12.04 3.43 -17.89
N TYR A 57 -10.97 2.72 -17.49
CA TYR A 57 -11.09 1.38 -16.90
C TYR A 57 -11.76 1.41 -15.53
N LYS A 58 -11.51 2.45 -14.71
CA LYS A 58 -12.23 2.64 -13.44
C LYS A 58 -13.74 2.76 -13.65
N LYS A 59 -14.16 3.52 -14.66
CA LYS A 59 -15.58 3.66 -15.03
C LYS A 59 -16.16 2.33 -15.53
N ALA A 60 -15.45 1.63 -16.41
CA ALA A 60 -15.90 0.33 -16.91
C ALA A 60 -16.04 -0.72 -15.80
N HIS A 61 -15.07 -0.81 -14.87
CA HIS A 61 -15.17 -1.71 -13.72
C HIS A 61 -16.35 -1.36 -12.81
N LYS A 62 -16.59 -0.06 -12.57
CA LYS A 62 -17.74 0.39 -11.78
C LYS A 62 -19.06 -0.01 -12.45
N GLN A 63 -19.21 0.27 -13.74
CA GLN A 63 -20.41 -0.09 -14.49
C GLN A 63 -20.65 -1.61 -14.48
N PHE A 64 -19.59 -2.40 -14.70
CA PHE A 64 -19.69 -3.86 -14.65
C PHE A 64 -20.17 -4.35 -13.28
N ALA A 65 -19.65 -3.78 -12.19
CA ALA A 65 -20.08 -4.12 -10.84
C ALA A 65 -21.57 -3.80 -10.61
N GLU A 66 -22.02 -2.59 -11.00
CA GLU A 66 -23.42 -2.17 -10.90
C GLU A 66 -24.37 -3.04 -11.74
N ASP A 67 -23.98 -3.36 -12.98
CA ASP A 67 -24.72 -4.25 -13.87
C ASP A 67 -24.81 -5.68 -13.30
N SER A 68 -23.72 -6.19 -12.74
CA SER A 68 -23.69 -7.55 -12.19
C SER A 68 -24.57 -7.70 -10.95
N LEU A 69 -24.70 -6.63 -10.15
CA LEU A 69 -25.57 -6.60 -8.98
C LEU A 69 -27.05 -6.51 -9.38
N SER A 70 -27.37 -5.71 -10.40
CA SER A 70 -28.76 -5.49 -10.85
C SER A 70 -29.33 -6.67 -11.65
N LYS A 71 -28.51 -7.33 -12.48
CA LYS A 71 -28.96 -8.42 -13.38
C LYS A 71 -29.05 -9.79 -12.70
N SER A 72 -28.86 -9.88 -11.37
CA SER A 72 -28.79 -11.13 -10.60
C SER A 72 -27.99 -12.21 -11.34
N MET A 73 -26.77 -11.86 -11.78
CA MET A 73 -25.99 -12.72 -12.65
C MET A 73 -25.72 -14.07 -11.96
N ASN A 74 -26.04 -15.17 -12.65
CA ASN A 74 -25.85 -16.50 -12.07
C ASN A 74 -24.38 -16.93 -12.20
N TRP A 75 -23.61 -16.64 -11.15
CA TRP A 75 -22.18 -16.96 -11.07
C TRP A 75 -21.85 -18.46 -11.14
N ASN A 76 -22.83 -19.34 -10.92
CA ASN A 76 -22.61 -20.80 -10.94
C ASN A 76 -22.28 -21.35 -12.34
N HIS A 77 -22.60 -20.61 -13.39
CA HIS A 77 -22.31 -21.01 -14.77
C HIS A 77 -21.07 -20.32 -15.35
N VAL A 78 -20.39 -19.48 -14.57
CA VAL A 78 -19.21 -18.74 -15.03
C VAL A 78 -17.95 -19.56 -14.77
N ILE A 79 -17.23 -19.90 -15.84
CA ILE A 79 -15.89 -20.49 -15.77
C ILE A 79 -14.87 -19.36 -15.87
N TRP A 80 -14.01 -19.24 -14.85
CA TRP A 80 -12.96 -18.23 -14.78
C TRP A 80 -11.62 -18.81 -15.24
N SER A 81 -10.83 -18.03 -15.97
CA SER A 81 -9.47 -18.38 -16.36
C SER A 81 -8.53 -17.21 -16.11
N ASP A 82 -7.38 -17.47 -15.49
CA ASP A 82 -6.30 -16.50 -15.31
C ASP A 82 -4.96 -17.24 -15.22
N GLU A 83 -3.86 -16.52 -15.45
CA GLU A 83 -2.50 -17.02 -15.32
C GLU A 83 -1.80 -16.38 -14.13
N THR A 84 -1.06 -17.15 -13.36
CA THR A 84 -0.29 -16.63 -12.22
C THR A 84 1.12 -17.21 -12.21
N LYS A 85 2.11 -16.34 -11.98
CA LYS A 85 3.51 -16.74 -11.78
C LYS A 85 3.72 -17.22 -10.35
N ILE A 86 4.29 -18.41 -10.18
CA ILE A 86 4.66 -18.98 -8.87
C ILE A 86 6.18 -19.05 -8.78
N ASN A 87 6.77 -18.31 -7.83
CA ASN A 87 8.20 -18.34 -7.57
C ASN A 87 8.54 -19.50 -6.61
N PHE A 88 9.57 -20.29 -6.94
CA PHE A 88 10.04 -21.40 -6.08
C PHE A 88 10.83 -20.91 -4.86
N PHE A 89 11.57 -19.80 -4.99
CA PHE A 89 12.25 -19.12 -3.88
C PHE A 89 12.18 -17.60 -4.03
N GLY A 90 12.15 -16.90 -2.90
CA GLY A 90 12.17 -15.43 -2.81
C GLY A 90 10.77 -14.79 -2.81
N SER A 91 10.68 -13.61 -2.18
CA SER A 91 9.50 -12.74 -2.24
C SER A 91 9.77 -11.55 -3.16
N ASP A 92 8.72 -10.97 -3.74
CA ASP A 92 8.82 -9.81 -4.64
C ASP A 92 9.20 -8.49 -3.92
N GLY A 93 9.96 -8.55 -2.82
CA GLY A 93 10.53 -7.37 -2.14
C GLY A 93 9.48 -6.47 -1.46
N VAL A 94 8.78 -6.99 -0.45
CA VAL A 94 7.83 -6.15 0.30
C VAL A 94 8.56 -5.29 1.33
N GLN A 95 8.32 -3.97 1.29
CA GLN A 95 8.85 -3.00 2.24
C GLN A 95 7.76 -2.58 3.23
N HIS A 96 8.11 -2.42 4.51
CA HIS A 96 7.20 -1.88 5.52
C HIS A 96 7.13 -0.35 5.46
N VAL A 97 5.91 0.18 5.51
CA VAL A 97 5.61 1.63 5.55
C VAL A 97 4.81 1.97 6.81
N TRP A 98 4.62 3.24 7.10
CA TRP A 98 3.93 3.73 8.31
C TRP A 98 2.65 4.48 7.97
#